data_AF-A0A7G3AH09-F1
#
_entry.id   AF-A0A7G3AH09-F1
#
_cell.length_a   1.000
_cell.length_b   1.000
_cell.length_c   1.000
_cell.angle_alpha   90.00
_cell.angle_beta   90.00
_cell.angle_gamma   90.00
#
_symmetry.space_group_name_H-M   'P 1'
#
loop_
_entity.id
_entity.type
_entity.pdbx_description
1 polymer ?
#
loop_
_entity_poly.entity_id
_entity_poly.type
_entity_poly.pdbx_seq_one_letter_code
_entity_poly.pdbx_strand_id
1 'polypeptide(L)'
;MWIKVESIILTLTVVDLFGGYVWSEIPRPRGVSISRANLYATSGDSFTCLDGLKTIKYNQINDDFCDCLDSSDEPGTAACPDGKFHCTNAGHKPKTIPSSRVNDGVCDCCDASDEYDSGAKCVNNCSELGKEDRLREKQKAELAKMGSQMRAEMVRKGKALREEHKSRLSELERAREEAESLKQEREKIKQDAEELENAALQIYRDAAEAEKREREEVEAENNKNEAEETFRKYDSNGDGVIEIAELQTRIVFDRNRDGQVSVEEAKFFLEEHDQIDLETFVTLAWPRIKPFLMLDSGLFKPPAEEPTEEEQYGQDGEHIGEDRGEFTDEAEEEEEEEEEEEE
;
A
#
# COMPACT_ATOMS: atom_id res chain seq x y z
N MET A 1 44.38 -50.56 56.29
CA MET A 1 43.97 -50.76 54.88
C MET A 1 44.57 -49.64 54.03
N TRP A 2 45.90 -49.59 53.94
CA TRP A 2 46.67 -48.60 53.19
C TRP A 2 48.00 -49.31 52.91
N ILE A 3 48.17 -49.89 51.73
CA ILE A 3 49.40 -50.38 51.07
C ILE A 3 48.86 -51.27 49.94
N LYS A 4 48.64 -50.70 48.75
CA LYS A 4 48.52 -51.38 47.43
C LYS A 4 48.07 -50.40 46.33
N VAL A 5 48.66 -49.20 46.27
CA VAL A 5 48.39 -48.24 45.17
C VAL A 5 49.66 -47.83 44.44
N GLU A 6 50.84 -47.95 45.06
CA GLU A 6 52.09 -47.50 44.44
C GLU A 6 52.69 -48.45 43.39
N SER A 7 52.30 -49.73 43.35
CA SER A 7 52.92 -50.71 42.41
C SER A 7 52.31 -50.72 41.00
N ILE A 8 51.20 -50.01 40.76
CA ILE A 8 50.57 -49.95 39.43
C ILE A 8 51.09 -48.73 38.63
N ILE A 9 51.61 -47.71 39.32
CA ILE A 9 52.09 -46.48 38.67
C ILE A 9 53.48 -46.68 38.04
N LEU A 10 54.29 -47.63 38.52
CA LEU A 10 55.66 -47.84 38.02
C LEU A 10 55.76 -48.72 36.76
N THR A 11 54.68 -49.36 36.29
CA THR A 11 54.69 -50.19 35.07
C THR A 11 54.06 -49.50 33.86
N LEU A 12 53.45 -48.31 34.05
CA LEU A 12 52.89 -47.50 32.97
C LEU A 12 53.81 -46.37 32.48
N THR A 13 54.98 -46.16 33.11
CA THR A 13 55.90 -45.07 32.74
C THR A 13 57.09 -45.51 31.88
N VAL A 14 57.15 -46.78 31.44
CA VAL A 14 58.29 -47.32 30.65
C VAL A 14 57.92 -47.62 29.19
N VAL A 15 56.65 -47.50 28.78
CA VAL A 15 56.25 -47.73 27.38
C VAL A 15 56.28 -46.45 26.52
N ASP A 16 56.35 -45.26 27.12
CA ASP A 16 56.26 -43.98 26.40
C ASP A 16 57.62 -43.39 25.93
N LEU A 17 58.71 -44.15 26.01
CA LEU A 17 60.06 -43.67 25.59
C LEU A 17 60.63 -44.34 24.33
N PHE A 18 59.89 -45.25 23.69
CA PHE A 18 60.27 -45.82 22.39
C PHE A 18 59.12 -45.76 21.38
N GLY A 19 58.34 -44.66 21.42
CA GLY A 19 57.56 -44.24 20.26
C GLY A 19 58.49 -43.74 19.17
N GLY A 20 59.18 -44.65 18.48
CA GLY A 20 59.84 -44.32 17.22
C GLY A 20 58.77 -43.77 16.29
N TYR A 21 58.81 -42.47 16.02
CA TYR A 21 58.04 -41.88 14.94
C TYR A 21 58.49 -42.56 13.65
N VAL A 22 57.76 -43.59 13.22
CA VAL A 22 57.92 -44.14 11.88
C VAL A 22 57.31 -43.10 10.94
N TRP A 23 58.15 -42.18 10.45
CA TRP A 23 57.82 -41.39 9.27
C TRP A 23 57.80 -42.36 8.10
N SER A 24 56.63 -42.94 7.83
CA SER A 24 56.38 -43.66 6.59
C SER A 24 56.23 -42.63 5.47
N GLU A 25 57.33 -41.99 5.07
CA GLU A 25 57.35 -41.31 3.79
C GLU A 25 57.22 -42.39 2.71
N ILE A 26 56.13 -42.31 1.94
CA ILE A 26 55.91 -43.23 0.82
C ILE A 26 57.02 -42.94 -0.19
N PRO A 27 57.90 -43.91 -0.48
CA PRO A 27 59.00 -43.70 -1.42
C PRO A 27 58.41 -43.37 -2.78
N ARG A 28 58.77 -42.20 -3.30
CA ARG A 28 58.29 -41.69 -4.60
C ARG A 28 59.38 -40.85 -5.25
N PRO A 29 59.47 -40.84 -6.59
CA PRO A 29 60.31 -39.89 -7.29
C PRO A 29 59.92 -38.44 -6.98
N ARG A 30 60.89 -37.53 -7.06
CA ARG A 30 60.65 -36.10 -6.91
C ARG A 30 59.60 -35.63 -7.93
N GLY A 31 58.75 -34.68 -7.51
CA GLY A 31 57.73 -34.08 -8.37
C GLY A 31 56.50 -34.95 -8.66
N VAL A 32 56.41 -36.17 -8.09
CA VAL A 32 55.20 -37.02 -8.15
C VAL A 32 54.31 -36.75 -6.95
N SER A 33 52.99 -36.55 -7.10
CA SER A 33 52.08 -36.40 -5.95
C SER A 33 51.94 -37.67 -5.11
N ILE A 34 51.59 -37.53 -3.81
CA ILE A 34 51.37 -38.69 -2.92
C ILE A 34 50.31 -39.65 -3.48
N SER A 35 49.25 -39.10 -4.10
CA SER A 35 48.20 -39.89 -4.76
C SER A 35 48.68 -40.69 -5.98
N ARG A 36 49.80 -40.31 -6.59
CA ARG A 36 50.39 -40.97 -7.77
C ARG A 36 51.62 -41.80 -7.45
N ALA A 37 52.05 -41.87 -6.19
CA ALA A 37 53.25 -42.61 -5.78
C ALA A 37 53.25 -44.08 -6.25
N ASN A 38 52.09 -44.74 -6.19
CA ASN A 38 51.95 -46.14 -6.61
C ASN A 38 52.21 -46.36 -8.11
N LEU A 39 52.03 -45.34 -8.95
CA LEU A 39 52.31 -45.43 -10.39
C LEU A 39 53.82 -45.54 -10.69
N TYR A 40 54.64 -45.13 -9.73
CA TYR A 40 56.10 -45.13 -9.82
C TYR A 40 56.73 -46.17 -8.87
N ALA A 41 55.95 -47.12 -8.37
CA ALA A 41 56.44 -48.13 -7.44
C ALA A 41 57.51 -49.01 -8.10
N THR A 42 58.65 -49.18 -7.43
CA THR A 42 59.78 -50.01 -7.90
C THR A 42 59.39 -51.50 -7.94
N SER A 43 58.75 -51.93 -9.03
CA SER A 43 58.36 -53.35 -9.24
C SER A 43 59.39 -54.14 -10.06
N GLY A 44 60.54 -53.54 -10.37
CA GLY A 44 61.64 -54.13 -11.16
C GLY A 44 62.65 -53.07 -11.62
N ASP A 45 63.55 -53.43 -12.54
CA ASP A 45 64.55 -52.53 -13.18
C ASP A 45 63.96 -51.73 -14.36
N SER A 46 62.66 -51.88 -14.63
CA SER A 46 61.95 -51.27 -15.75
C SER A 46 60.76 -50.44 -15.29
N PHE A 47 60.54 -49.30 -15.94
CA PHE A 47 59.38 -48.44 -15.81
C PHE A 47 58.63 -48.38 -17.13
N THR A 48 57.31 -48.47 -17.10
CA THR A 48 56.48 -48.28 -18.29
C THR A 48 55.86 -46.89 -18.19
N CYS A 49 56.02 -46.08 -19.24
CA CYS A 49 55.39 -44.76 -19.33
C CYS A 49 53.90 -44.88 -19.02
N LEU A 50 53.27 -43.85 -18.46
CA LEU A 50 51.88 -43.93 -17.99
C LEU A 50 50.87 -44.07 -19.15
N ASP A 51 51.27 -43.70 -20.37
CA ASP A 51 50.57 -43.97 -21.62
C ASP A 51 50.62 -45.46 -22.07
N GLY A 52 51.49 -46.27 -21.47
CA GLY A 52 51.70 -47.68 -21.80
C GLY A 52 52.44 -47.95 -23.11
N LEU A 53 52.96 -46.92 -23.79
CA LEU A 53 53.51 -47.03 -25.15
C LEU A 53 54.99 -47.43 -25.17
N LYS A 54 55.75 -47.06 -24.14
CA LYS A 54 57.19 -47.30 -24.07
C LYS A 54 57.58 -47.79 -22.67
N THR A 55 58.52 -48.74 -22.63
CA THR A 55 59.12 -49.24 -21.39
C THR A 55 60.60 -48.86 -21.40
N ILE A 56 61.02 -48.16 -20.35
CA ILE A 56 62.37 -47.68 -20.09
C ILE A 56 62.94 -48.34 -18.84
N LYS A 57 64.21 -48.12 -18.54
CA LYS A 57 64.80 -48.55 -17.27
C LYS A 57 64.36 -47.63 -16.14
N TYR A 58 64.21 -48.15 -14.92
CA TYR A 58 63.80 -47.35 -13.76
C TYR A 58 64.77 -46.18 -13.49
N ASN A 59 66.05 -46.36 -13.86
CA ASN A 59 67.11 -45.38 -13.67
C ASN A 59 67.00 -44.18 -14.64
N GLN A 60 66.14 -44.29 -15.65
CA GLN A 60 65.83 -43.22 -16.61
C GLN A 60 64.63 -42.36 -16.15
N ILE A 61 64.20 -42.51 -14.89
CA ILE A 61 63.23 -41.61 -14.28
C ILE A 61 64.00 -40.46 -13.64
N ASN A 62 63.69 -39.22 -14.00
CA ASN A 62 64.39 -38.02 -13.59
C ASN A 62 65.88 -38.04 -13.97
N ASP A 63 66.19 -38.49 -15.18
CA ASP A 63 67.56 -38.52 -15.72
C ASP A 63 67.91 -37.29 -16.59
N ASP A 64 67.01 -36.30 -16.61
CA ASP A 64 67.10 -35.06 -17.38
C ASP A 64 67.06 -35.28 -18.90
N PHE A 65 66.45 -36.40 -19.33
CA PHE A 65 66.18 -36.70 -20.72
C PHE A 65 64.73 -37.14 -20.94
N CYS A 66 64.05 -36.55 -21.92
CA CYS A 66 62.66 -36.88 -22.20
C CYS A 66 62.53 -38.14 -23.08
N ASP A 67 62.30 -39.28 -22.45
CA ASP A 67 62.08 -40.59 -23.04
C ASP A 67 60.59 -40.90 -23.31
N CYS A 68 59.65 -40.47 -22.46
CA CYS A 68 58.22 -40.76 -22.64
C CYS A 68 57.48 -39.63 -23.37
N LEU A 69 56.54 -39.99 -24.25
CA LEU A 69 55.71 -39.01 -24.98
C LEU A 69 54.74 -38.26 -24.06
N ASP A 70 54.31 -38.90 -22.98
CA ASP A 70 53.42 -38.34 -21.96
C ASP A 70 54.16 -37.61 -20.83
N SER A 71 55.50 -37.48 -20.94
CA SER A 71 56.36 -36.83 -19.95
C SER A 71 56.32 -37.47 -18.55
N SER A 72 55.95 -38.75 -18.46
CA SER A 72 55.82 -39.44 -17.18
C SER A 72 57.13 -39.91 -16.56
N ASP A 73 58.18 -40.02 -17.33
CA ASP A 73 59.54 -40.33 -16.90
C ASP A 73 60.24 -39.17 -16.16
N GLU A 74 59.87 -37.93 -16.47
CA GLU A 74 60.52 -36.73 -15.93
C GLU A 74 59.58 -35.87 -15.03
N PRO A 75 59.02 -36.42 -13.93
CA PRO A 75 58.16 -35.65 -13.03
C PRO A 75 58.93 -34.63 -12.17
N GLY A 76 60.25 -34.80 -12.03
CA GLY A 76 61.14 -34.09 -11.11
C GLY A 76 62.18 -33.18 -11.77
N THR A 77 62.19 -33.09 -13.10
CA THR A 77 63.14 -32.29 -13.90
C THR A 77 62.39 -31.41 -14.92
N ALA A 78 63.13 -30.62 -15.69
CA ALA A 78 62.60 -29.76 -16.75
C ALA A 78 62.72 -30.37 -18.16
N ALA A 79 63.16 -31.63 -18.28
CA ALA A 79 63.58 -32.20 -19.56
C ALA A 79 62.43 -32.42 -20.56
N CYS A 80 61.22 -32.71 -20.07
CA CYS A 80 60.05 -32.89 -20.92
C CYS A 80 59.21 -31.59 -21.06
N PRO A 81 58.76 -31.24 -22.28
CA PRO A 81 58.05 -29.98 -22.55
C PRO A 81 56.64 -29.89 -21.94
N ASP A 82 55.91 -31.01 -21.88
CA ASP A 82 54.55 -31.09 -21.31
C ASP A 82 54.54 -31.69 -19.89
N GLY A 83 55.73 -31.76 -19.27
CA GLY A 83 55.92 -32.26 -17.92
C GLY A 83 55.27 -31.40 -16.84
N LYS A 84 54.98 -32.02 -15.70
CA LYS A 84 54.37 -31.35 -14.54
C LYS A 84 55.10 -31.75 -13.28
N PHE A 85 55.51 -30.76 -12.51
CA PHE A 85 56.17 -30.94 -11.23
C PHE A 85 55.22 -30.68 -10.08
N HIS A 86 55.15 -31.60 -9.11
CA HIS A 86 54.31 -31.46 -7.93
C HIS A 86 55.08 -30.96 -6.70
N CYS A 87 54.82 -29.72 -6.31
CA CYS A 87 55.21 -29.18 -5.00
C CYS A 87 54.34 -29.85 -3.91
N THR A 88 54.97 -30.49 -2.94
CA THR A 88 54.24 -31.12 -1.84
C THR A 88 53.71 -30.05 -0.87
N ASN A 89 54.45 -28.95 -0.71
CA ASN A 89 54.11 -27.79 0.10
C ASN A 89 53.64 -28.19 1.50
N ALA A 90 54.43 -29.03 2.20
CA ALA A 90 54.07 -29.57 3.50
C ALA A 90 53.74 -28.43 4.49
N GLY A 91 52.53 -28.46 5.06
CA GLY A 91 52.01 -27.40 5.94
C GLY A 91 51.15 -26.34 5.25
N HIS A 92 51.12 -26.32 3.91
CA HIS A 92 50.25 -25.51 3.05
C HIS A 92 49.53 -26.37 2.00
N LYS A 93 49.02 -25.75 0.93
CA LYS A 93 48.27 -26.39 -0.14
C LYS A 93 49.25 -26.92 -1.20
N PRO A 94 49.14 -28.19 -1.63
CA PRO A 94 49.99 -28.73 -2.70
C PRO A 94 49.72 -27.97 -4.01
N LYS A 95 50.77 -27.76 -4.79
CA LYS A 95 50.71 -27.01 -6.06
C LYS A 95 51.41 -27.82 -7.13
N THR A 96 50.88 -27.78 -8.35
CA THR A 96 51.54 -28.40 -9.52
C THR A 96 51.96 -27.28 -10.46
N ILE A 97 53.21 -27.30 -10.88
CA ILE A 97 53.82 -26.31 -11.77
C ILE A 97 54.27 -27.00 -13.07
N PRO A 98 54.42 -26.24 -14.17
CA PRO A 98 55.04 -26.77 -15.39
C PRO A 98 56.48 -27.22 -15.12
N SER A 99 56.92 -28.30 -15.78
CA SER A 99 58.31 -28.78 -15.72
C SER A 99 59.33 -27.70 -16.10
N SER A 100 58.97 -26.78 -17.00
CA SER A 100 59.82 -25.67 -17.42
C SER A 100 60.24 -24.72 -16.29
N ARG A 101 59.59 -24.79 -15.13
CA ARG A 101 59.89 -23.98 -13.94
C ARG A 101 60.69 -24.75 -12.87
N VAL A 102 61.21 -25.92 -13.24
CA VAL A 102 62.08 -26.69 -12.36
C VAL A 102 63.52 -26.29 -12.68
N ASN A 103 64.23 -25.81 -11.67
CA ASN A 103 65.60 -25.31 -11.77
C ASN A 103 65.77 -24.12 -12.75
N ASP A 104 64.75 -23.26 -12.89
CA ASP A 104 64.81 -22.09 -13.77
C ASP A 104 65.40 -20.83 -13.08
N GLY A 105 65.71 -20.92 -11.79
CA GLY A 105 66.23 -19.86 -10.95
C GLY A 105 65.14 -19.08 -10.18
N VAL A 106 63.87 -19.45 -10.32
CA VAL A 106 62.71 -18.78 -9.70
C VAL A 106 62.03 -19.70 -8.68
N CYS A 107 61.76 -19.18 -7.48
CA CYS A 107 61.08 -19.96 -6.45
C CYS A 107 59.54 -19.95 -6.64
N ASP A 108 58.99 -20.97 -7.26
CA ASP A 108 57.56 -21.18 -7.53
C ASP A 108 56.83 -22.00 -6.44
N CYS A 109 57.53 -22.95 -5.83
CA CYS A 109 57.03 -23.76 -4.71
C CYS A 109 57.37 -23.12 -3.36
N CYS A 110 56.42 -23.10 -2.41
CA CYS A 110 56.70 -22.58 -1.06
C CYS A 110 57.65 -23.47 -0.27
N ASP A 111 57.80 -24.74 -0.65
CA ASP A 111 58.71 -25.70 -0.02
C ASP A 111 60.11 -25.69 -0.64
N ALA A 112 60.35 -24.86 -1.66
CA ALA A 112 61.60 -24.77 -2.41
C ALA A 112 62.01 -26.09 -3.10
N SER A 113 61.06 -26.98 -3.40
CA SER A 113 61.36 -28.29 -3.98
C SER A 113 61.67 -28.28 -5.48
N ASP A 114 61.25 -27.21 -6.16
CA ASP A 114 61.47 -26.88 -7.57
C ASP A 114 62.91 -26.48 -7.88
N GLU A 115 63.52 -25.66 -7.01
CA GLU A 115 64.86 -25.12 -7.21
C GLU A 115 65.90 -25.86 -6.38
N TYR A 116 66.27 -27.06 -6.82
CA TYR A 116 67.18 -27.93 -6.09
C TYR A 116 68.60 -27.96 -6.64
N ASP A 117 68.81 -27.55 -7.91
CA ASP A 117 70.11 -27.56 -8.59
C ASP A 117 70.41 -26.28 -9.40
N SER A 118 69.57 -25.26 -9.33
CA SER A 118 69.74 -23.98 -10.08
C SER A 118 70.67 -22.96 -9.42
N GLY A 119 71.08 -23.18 -8.17
CA GLY A 119 71.85 -22.23 -7.37
C GLY A 119 71.02 -21.07 -6.78
N ALA A 120 69.69 -21.06 -6.98
CA ALA A 120 68.78 -20.12 -6.33
C ALA A 120 68.67 -20.40 -4.82
N LYS A 121 68.51 -19.34 -4.02
CA LYS A 121 68.37 -19.44 -2.55
C LYS A 121 66.91 -19.38 -2.13
N CYS A 122 66.15 -20.42 -2.46
CA CYS A 122 64.75 -20.53 -2.06
C CYS A 122 64.62 -20.93 -0.59
N VAL A 123 63.63 -20.36 0.10
CA VAL A 123 63.37 -20.57 1.54
C VAL A 123 62.02 -21.23 1.71
N ASN A 124 61.94 -22.27 2.55
CA ASN A 124 60.68 -22.92 2.86
C ASN A 124 59.82 -22.04 3.78
N ASN A 125 58.74 -21.45 3.27
CA ASN A 125 57.79 -20.61 4.00
C ASN A 125 56.37 -21.19 4.05
N CYS A 126 56.16 -22.46 3.64
CA CYS A 126 54.84 -23.09 3.59
C CYS A 126 54.12 -23.08 4.95
N SER A 127 54.85 -23.27 6.05
CA SER A 127 54.20 -23.35 7.37
C SER A 127 53.53 -22.03 7.78
N GLU A 128 54.12 -20.90 7.40
CA GLU A 128 53.63 -19.56 7.70
C GLU A 128 52.46 -19.21 6.79
N LEU A 129 52.63 -19.40 5.48
CA LEU A 129 51.55 -19.23 4.49
C LEU A 129 50.32 -20.10 4.84
N GLY A 130 50.55 -21.34 5.25
CA GLY A 130 49.48 -22.23 5.69
C GLY A 130 48.79 -21.79 6.97
N LYS A 131 49.52 -21.20 7.93
CA LYS A 131 48.91 -20.64 9.15
C LYS A 131 48.02 -19.45 8.82
N GLU A 132 48.49 -18.55 7.98
CA GLU A 132 47.74 -17.38 7.55
C GLU A 132 46.47 -17.76 6.77
N ASP A 133 46.58 -18.66 5.79
CA ASP A 133 45.43 -19.17 5.03
C ASP A 133 44.37 -19.79 5.95
N ARG A 134 44.79 -20.62 6.91
CA ARG A 134 43.86 -21.21 7.88
C ARG A 134 43.17 -20.16 8.75
N LEU A 135 43.86 -19.08 9.11
CA LEU A 135 43.27 -17.99 9.88
C LEU A 135 42.24 -17.22 9.04
N ARG A 136 42.59 -16.88 7.80
CA ARG A 136 41.69 -16.21 6.86
C ARG A 136 40.43 -17.02 6.59
N GLU A 137 40.56 -18.32 6.35
CA GLU A 137 39.40 -19.19 6.10
C GLU A 137 38.54 -19.39 7.35
N LYS A 138 39.12 -19.42 8.55
CA LYS A 138 38.34 -19.40 9.81
C LYS A 138 37.52 -18.12 9.94
N GLN A 139 38.12 -16.96 9.70
CA GLN A 139 37.41 -15.67 9.76
C GLN A 139 36.25 -15.62 8.75
N LYS A 140 36.48 -16.06 7.51
CA LYS A 140 35.42 -16.17 6.50
C LYS A 140 34.31 -17.13 6.91
N ALA A 141 34.66 -18.29 7.48
CA ALA A 141 33.67 -19.26 7.95
C ALA A 141 32.83 -18.72 9.11
N GLU A 142 33.44 -17.97 10.03
CA GLU A 142 32.72 -17.30 11.12
C GLU A 142 31.78 -16.21 10.59
N LEU A 143 32.25 -15.37 9.67
CA LEU A 143 31.42 -14.35 9.03
C LEU A 143 30.24 -14.98 8.28
N ALA A 144 30.48 -16.04 7.51
CA ALA A 144 29.43 -16.77 6.79
C ALA A 144 28.43 -17.41 7.75
N LYS A 145 28.88 -17.91 8.90
CA LYS A 145 28.01 -18.46 9.94
C LYS A 145 27.12 -17.38 10.55
N MET A 146 27.67 -16.21 10.88
CA MET A 146 26.90 -15.07 11.39
C MET A 146 25.86 -14.60 10.35
N GLY A 147 26.27 -14.44 9.09
CA GLY A 147 25.36 -14.08 7.99
C GLY A 147 24.25 -15.12 7.78
N SER A 148 24.57 -16.41 7.88
CA SER A 148 23.57 -17.48 7.79
C SER A 148 22.57 -17.44 8.96
N GLN A 149 23.01 -17.11 10.18
CA GLN A 149 22.14 -17.01 11.35
C GLN A 149 21.17 -15.83 11.20
N MET A 150 21.69 -14.65 10.81
CA MET A 150 20.87 -13.46 10.57
C MET A 150 19.83 -13.71 9.48
N ARG A 151 20.23 -14.31 8.35
CA ARG A 151 19.31 -14.70 7.28
C ARG A 151 18.21 -15.64 7.79
N ALA A 152 18.56 -16.63 8.60
CA ALA A 152 17.58 -17.57 9.15
C ALA A 152 16.57 -16.87 10.09
N GLU A 153 17.01 -15.89 10.88
CA GLU A 153 16.13 -15.08 11.72
C GLU A 153 15.18 -14.22 10.87
N MET A 154 15.70 -13.50 9.87
CA MET A 154 14.89 -12.67 8.97
C MET A 154 13.85 -13.50 8.22
N VAL A 155 14.21 -14.70 7.77
CA VAL A 155 13.25 -15.63 7.13
C VAL A 155 12.16 -16.07 8.12
N ARG A 156 12.48 -16.28 9.39
CA ARG A 156 11.46 -16.61 10.41
C ARG A 156 10.52 -15.44 10.67
N LYS A 157 11.06 -14.24 10.87
CA LYS A 157 10.28 -13.00 11.05
C LYS A 157 9.36 -12.75 9.87
N GLY A 158 9.89 -12.82 8.65
CA GLY A 158 9.10 -12.65 7.43
C GLY A 158 7.99 -13.69 7.27
N LYS A 159 8.22 -14.94 7.66
CA LYS A 159 7.16 -15.99 7.68
C LYS A 159 6.09 -15.69 8.72
N ALA A 160 6.46 -15.27 9.92
CA ALA A 160 5.51 -14.94 10.98
C ALA A 160 4.62 -13.76 10.58
N LEU A 161 5.22 -12.66 10.11
CA LEU A 161 4.48 -11.49 9.61
C LEU A 161 3.55 -11.85 8.47
N ARG A 162 4.00 -12.68 7.52
CA ARG A 162 3.15 -13.11 6.40
C ARG A 162 1.91 -13.86 6.88
N GLU A 163 2.05 -14.74 7.87
CA GLU A 163 0.90 -15.49 8.40
C GLU A 163 -0.04 -14.58 9.18
N GLU A 164 0.49 -13.64 9.96
CA GLU A 164 -0.29 -12.62 10.68
C GLU A 164 -1.08 -11.71 9.72
N HIS A 165 -0.44 -11.20 8.67
CA HIS A 165 -1.13 -10.41 7.65
C HIS A 165 -2.21 -11.22 6.93
N LYS A 166 -1.97 -12.52 6.69
CA LYS A 166 -2.95 -13.40 6.07
C LYS A 166 -4.16 -13.63 6.98
N SER A 167 -3.96 -13.85 8.29
CA SER A 167 -5.09 -13.98 9.22
C SER A 167 -5.87 -12.67 9.33
N ARG A 168 -5.17 -11.53 9.44
CA ARG A 168 -5.81 -10.21 9.49
C ARG A 168 -6.61 -9.89 8.23
N LEU A 169 -6.11 -10.26 7.05
CA LEU A 169 -6.86 -10.11 5.79
C LEU A 169 -8.15 -10.92 5.82
N SER A 170 -8.09 -12.18 6.26
CA SER A 170 -9.29 -13.02 6.35
C SER A 170 -10.32 -12.47 7.34
N GLU A 171 -9.86 -11.91 8.48
CA GLU A 171 -10.75 -11.25 9.45
C GLU A 171 -11.40 -9.99 8.87
N LEU A 172 -10.63 -9.16 8.16
CA LEU A 172 -11.13 -7.96 7.50
C LEU A 172 -12.09 -8.28 6.36
N GLU A 173 -11.84 -9.32 5.59
CA GLU A 173 -12.76 -9.80 4.54
C GLU A 173 -14.11 -10.22 5.15
N ARG A 174 -14.09 -11.00 6.24
CA ARG A 174 -15.32 -11.37 6.94
C ARG A 174 -16.06 -10.15 7.51
N ALA A 175 -15.33 -9.23 8.14
CA ALA A 175 -15.92 -8.00 8.69
C ALA A 175 -16.53 -7.13 7.58
N ARG A 176 -15.90 -7.09 6.40
CA ARG A 176 -16.44 -6.40 5.22
C ARG A 176 -17.74 -7.05 4.74
N GLU A 177 -17.79 -8.36 4.61
CA GLU A 177 -19.00 -9.08 4.19
C GLU A 177 -20.16 -8.88 5.18
N GLU A 178 -19.87 -8.97 6.48
CA GLU A 178 -20.85 -8.69 7.53
C GLU A 178 -21.37 -7.25 7.44
N ALA A 179 -20.49 -6.26 7.30
CA ALA A 179 -20.86 -4.86 7.16
C ALA A 179 -21.67 -4.59 5.88
N GLU A 180 -21.31 -5.19 4.74
CA GLU A 180 -22.07 -5.09 3.50
C GLU A 180 -23.48 -5.69 3.64
N SER A 181 -23.61 -6.84 4.31
CA SER A 181 -24.91 -7.47 4.55
C SER A 181 -25.81 -6.63 5.45
N LEU A 182 -25.27 -6.08 6.56
CA LEU A 182 -25.99 -5.18 7.44
C LEU A 182 -26.42 -3.90 6.71
N LYS A 183 -25.54 -3.34 5.87
CA LYS A 183 -25.87 -2.14 5.09
C LYS A 183 -27.04 -2.40 4.16
N GLN A 184 -27.06 -3.55 3.46
CA GLN A 184 -28.18 -3.91 2.58
C GLN A 184 -29.50 -4.11 3.35
N GLU A 185 -29.45 -4.74 4.54
CA GLU A 185 -30.63 -4.91 5.38
C GLU A 185 -31.18 -3.56 5.87
N ARG A 186 -30.30 -2.68 6.35
CA ARG A 186 -30.67 -1.34 6.82
C ARG A 186 -31.20 -0.45 5.69
N GLU A 187 -30.62 -0.55 4.50
CA GLU A 187 -31.08 0.20 3.33
C GLU A 187 -32.51 -0.20 2.93
N LYS A 188 -32.85 -1.50 2.98
CA LYS A 188 -34.23 -1.96 2.72
C LYS A 188 -35.22 -1.41 3.75
N ILE A 189 -34.87 -1.49 5.03
CA ILE A 189 -35.72 -0.95 6.11
C ILE A 189 -35.92 0.56 5.93
N LYS A 190 -34.86 1.28 5.52
CA LYS A 190 -34.94 2.71 5.24
C LYS A 190 -35.88 3.00 4.06
N GLN A 191 -35.73 2.27 2.95
CA GLN A 191 -36.61 2.43 1.78
C GLN A 191 -38.07 2.15 2.12
N ASP A 192 -38.34 1.06 2.84
CA ASP A 192 -39.70 0.73 3.30
C ASP A 192 -40.28 1.85 4.20
N ALA A 193 -39.46 2.42 5.08
CA ALA A 193 -39.88 3.53 5.95
C ALA A 193 -40.13 4.84 5.15
N GLU A 194 -39.25 5.17 4.21
CA GLU A 194 -39.40 6.34 3.33
C GLU A 194 -40.63 6.21 2.41
N GLU A 195 -40.94 5.02 1.90
CA GLU A 195 -42.14 4.77 1.11
C GLU A 195 -43.41 4.98 1.93
N LEU A 196 -43.44 4.47 3.16
CA LEU A 196 -44.57 4.65 4.08
C LEU A 196 -44.75 6.13 4.46
N GLU A 197 -43.67 6.84 4.75
CA GLU A 197 -43.70 8.27 5.08
C GLU A 197 -44.18 9.09 3.89
N ASN A 198 -43.64 8.83 2.69
CA ASN A 198 -44.04 9.52 1.47
C ASN A 198 -45.52 9.25 1.14
N ALA A 199 -45.99 8.01 1.30
CA ALA A 199 -47.41 7.68 1.10
C ALA A 199 -48.30 8.42 2.09
N ALA A 200 -47.92 8.50 3.37
CA ALA A 200 -48.64 9.29 4.36
C ALA A 200 -48.66 10.78 4.00
N LEU A 201 -47.51 11.36 3.62
CA LEU A 201 -47.40 12.75 3.19
C LEU A 201 -48.25 13.06 1.96
N GLN A 202 -48.34 12.15 0.99
CA GLN A 202 -49.22 12.31 -0.17
C GLN A 202 -50.69 12.41 0.25
N ILE A 203 -51.15 11.54 1.16
CA ILE A 203 -52.53 11.61 1.67
C ILE A 203 -52.81 12.97 2.32
N TYR A 204 -51.89 13.49 3.13
CA TYR A 204 -52.04 14.82 3.74
C TYR A 204 -52.02 15.95 2.71
N ARG A 205 -51.17 15.86 1.67
CA ARG A 205 -51.13 16.85 0.58
C ARG A 205 -52.42 16.85 -0.23
N ASP A 206 -52.91 15.67 -0.62
CA ASP A 206 -54.15 15.52 -1.38
C ASP A 206 -55.35 16.04 -0.57
N ALA A 207 -55.41 15.75 0.73
CA ALA A 207 -56.44 16.29 1.62
C ALA A 207 -56.37 17.81 1.73
N ALA A 208 -55.17 18.39 1.88
CA ALA A 208 -54.99 19.84 1.96
C ALA A 208 -55.34 20.53 0.63
N GLU A 209 -55.02 19.92 -0.52
CA GLU A 209 -55.39 20.45 -1.83
C GLU A 209 -56.91 20.36 -2.06
N ALA A 210 -57.55 19.27 -1.64
CA ALA A 210 -59.00 19.12 -1.70
C ALA A 210 -59.72 20.16 -0.82
N GLU A 211 -59.27 20.37 0.42
CA GLU A 211 -59.80 21.41 1.32
C GLU A 211 -59.60 22.81 0.72
N LYS A 212 -58.44 23.06 0.13
CA LYS A 212 -58.17 24.33 -0.55
C LYS A 212 -59.11 24.54 -1.73
N ARG A 213 -59.34 23.52 -2.56
CA ARG A 213 -60.28 23.59 -3.69
C ARG A 213 -61.72 23.81 -3.22
N GLU A 214 -62.15 23.11 -2.18
CA GLU A 214 -63.48 23.31 -1.59
C GLU A 214 -63.63 24.73 -1.04
N ARG A 215 -62.61 25.25 -0.33
CA ARG A 215 -62.61 26.65 0.11
C ARG A 215 -62.67 27.62 -1.07
N GLU A 216 -61.88 27.43 -2.12
CA GLU A 216 -61.87 28.28 -3.31
C GLU A 216 -63.23 28.24 -4.05
N GLU A 217 -63.88 27.07 -4.13
CA GLU A 217 -65.22 26.92 -4.71
C GLU A 217 -66.29 27.64 -3.88
N VAL A 218 -66.25 27.50 -2.55
CA VAL A 218 -67.16 28.22 -1.64
C VAL A 218 -66.92 29.74 -1.69
N GLU A 219 -65.66 30.18 -1.73
CA GLU A 219 -65.31 31.59 -1.89
C GLU A 219 -65.77 32.13 -3.25
N ALA A 220 -65.64 31.35 -4.33
CA ALA A 220 -66.12 31.72 -5.66
C ALA A 220 -67.65 31.79 -5.73
N GLU A 221 -68.36 30.86 -5.10
CA GLU A 221 -69.83 30.87 -5.02
C GLU A 221 -70.32 32.07 -4.20
N ASN A 222 -69.72 32.32 -3.03
CA ASN A 222 -70.02 33.51 -2.23
C ASN A 222 -69.71 34.79 -3.00
N ASN A 223 -68.57 34.86 -3.70
CA ASN A 223 -68.21 35.99 -4.53
C ASN A 223 -69.22 36.25 -5.65
N LYS A 224 -69.76 35.18 -6.27
CA LYS A 224 -70.80 35.28 -7.30
C LYS A 224 -72.12 35.73 -6.71
N ASN A 225 -72.54 35.18 -5.57
CA ASN A 225 -73.76 35.58 -4.88
C ASN A 225 -73.71 37.05 -4.44
N GLU A 226 -72.58 37.52 -3.89
CA GLU A 226 -72.35 38.93 -3.57
C GLU A 226 -72.43 39.83 -4.81
N ALA A 227 -71.88 39.38 -5.94
CA ALA A 227 -71.96 40.10 -7.21
C ALA A 227 -73.41 40.24 -7.68
N GLU A 228 -74.20 39.16 -7.66
CA GLU A 228 -75.61 39.15 -8.03
C GLU A 228 -76.46 40.02 -7.10
N GLU A 229 -76.24 39.95 -5.79
CA GLU A 229 -76.92 40.82 -4.82
C GLU A 229 -76.57 42.29 -5.04
N THR A 230 -75.31 42.58 -5.34
CA THR A 230 -74.85 43.95 -5.57
C THR A 230 -75.37 44.50 -6.89
N PHE A 231 -75.44 43.67 -7.94
CA PHE A 231 -76.10 44.00 -9.19
C PHE A 231 -77.57 44.38 -8.95
N ARG A 232 -78.32 43.54 -8.22
CA ARG A 232 -79.73 43.81 -7.85
C ARG A 232 -79.92 45.07 -7.00
N LYS A 233 -78.89 45.49 -6.24
CA LYS A 233 -78.94 46.73 -5.45
C LYS A 233 -78.72 47.97 -6.30
N TYR A 234 -78.04 47.85 -7.44
CA TYR A 234 -77.69 48.99 -8.29
C TYR A 234 -78.65 49.14 -9.48
N ASP A 235 -79.15 48.04 -10.03
CA ASP A 235 -80.29 47.99 -10.97
C ASP A 235 -81.58 48.43 -10.23
N SER A 236 -81.83 49.74 -10.20
CA SER A 236 -82.90 50.34 -9.39
C SER A 236 -84.22 50.43 -10.17
N ASN A 237 -84.14 50.40 -11.51
CA ASN A 237 -85.28 50.41 -12.41
C ASN A 237 -85.74 48.98 -12.78
N GLY A 238 -84.96 47.94 -12.45
CA GLY A 238 -85.28 46.53 -12.62
C GLY A 238 -85.27 46.07 -14.07
N ASP A 239 -84.55 46.77 -14.96
CA ASP A 239 -84.51 46.49 -16.39
C ASP A 239 -83.45 45.43 -16.78
N GLY A 240 -82.65 44.98 -15.80
CA GLY A 240 -81.64 43.95 -15.98
C GLY A 240 -80.33 44.45 -16.58
N VAL A 241 -80.12 45.76 -16.68
CA VAL A 241 -78.85 46.39 -17.08
C VAL A 241 -78.47 47.49 -16.08
N ILE A 242 -77.18 47.63 -15.77
CA ILE A 242 -76.71 48.78 -14.97
C ILE A 242 -76.25 49.87 -15.93
N GLU A 243 -76.90 51.02 -15.87
CA GLU A 243 -76.53 52.19 -16.66
C GLU A 243 -75.67 53.19 -15.86
N ILE A 244 -74.89 54.01 -16.57
CA ILE A 244 -74.09 55.10 -15.96
C ILE A 244 -74.92 55.97 -15.00
N ALA A 245 -76.17 56.28 -15.39
CA ALA A 245 -77.06 57.11 -14.60
C ALA A 245 -77.40 56.50 -13.22
N GLU A 246 -77.42 55.18 -13.11
CA GLU A 246 -77.73 54.49 -11.84
C GLU A 246 -76.54 54.48 -10.89
N LEU A 247 -75.32 54.28 -11.43
CA LEU A 247 -74.07 54.39 -10.68
C LEU A 247 -73.80 55.82 -10.19
N GLN A 248 -74.21 56.84 -10.95
CA GLN A 248 -74.07 58.25 -10.55
C GLN A 248 -74.85 58.61 -9.28
N THR A 249 -75.91 57.88 -8.95
CA THR A 249 -76.71 58.12 -7.73
C THR A 249 -76.03 57.62 -6.46
N ARG A 250 -74.94 56.85 -6.59
CA ARG A 250 -74.27 56.18 -5.48
C ARG A 250 -72.91 56.83 -5.24
N ILE A 251 -72.84 57.68 -4.21
CA ILE A 251 -71.60 58.37 -3.76
C ILE A 251 -70.45 57.40 -3.46
N VAL A 252 -70.76 56.13 -3.21
CA VAL A 252 -69.78 55.05 -2.98
C VAL A 252 -68.83 54.85 -4.17
N PHE A 253 -69.13 55.32 -5.38
CA PHE A 253 -68.22 55.23 -6.54
C PHE A 253 -67.43 56.52 -6.82
N ASP A 254 -67.45 57.46 -5.88
CA ASP A 254 -66.67 58.70 -5.94
C ASP A 254 -65.20 58.42 -5.58
N ARG A 255 -64.33 58.47 -6.59
CA ARG A 255 -62.89 58.17 -6.44
C ARG A 255 -62.11 59.40 -5.98
N ASN A 256 -62.48 60.57 -6.44
CA ASN A 256 -61.77 61.82 -6.19
C ASN A 256 -62.23 62.52 -4.89
N ARG A 257 -63.27 61.99 -4.23
CA ARG A 257 -63.90 62.48 -2.99
C ARG A 257 -64.43 63.90 -3.13
N ASP A 258 -64.90 64.29 -4.30
CA ASP A 258 -65.48 65.61 -4.55
C ASP A 258 -66.98 65.70 -4.22
N GLY A 259 -67.59 64.57 -3.83
CA GLY A 259 -68.99 64.45 -3.42
C GLY A 259 -69.95 64.16 -4.57
N GLN A 260 -69.48 63.96 -5.80
CA GLN A 260 -70.27 63.57 -6.97
C GLN A 260 -69.56 62.48 -7.78
N VAL A 261 -70.30 61.61 -8.45
CA VAL A 261 -69.71 60.59 -9.34
C VAL A 261 -69.77 61.09 -10.77
N SER A 262 -68.61 61.34 -11.38
CA SER A 262 -68.50 61.78 -12.77
C SER A 262 -68.79 60.64 -13.76
N VAL A 263 -69.09 60.99 -15.03
CA VAL A 263 -69.35 60.00 -16.10
C VAL A 263 -68.12 59.12 -16.32
N GLU A 264 -66.93 59.71 -16.21
CA GLU A 264 -65.65 59.05 -16.35
C GLU A 264 -65.37 58.07 -15.20
N GLU A 265 -65.83 58.38 -13.98
CA GLU A 265 -65.70 57.49 -12.83
C GLU A 265 -66.67 56.31 -12.92
N ALA A 266 -67.92 56.54 -13.32
CA ALA A 266 -68.86 55.46 -13.58
C ALA A 266 -68.35 54.53 -14.72
N LYS A 267 -67.83 55.10 -15.81
CA LYS A 267 -67.21 54.33 -16.90
C LYS A 267 -65.98 53.53 -16.48
N PHE A 268 -65.20 54.02 -15.52
CA PHE A 268 -64.04 53.29 -15.01
C PHE A 268 -64.42 51.97 -14.33
N PHE A 269 -65.51 51.97 -13.55
CA PHE A 269 -66.05 50.78 -12.91
C PHE A 269 -66.82 49.86 -13.87
N LEU A 270 -67.38 50.41 -14.96
CA LEU A 270 -68.06 49.69 -16.04
C LEU A 270 -67.15 49.24 -17.19
N GLU A 271 -65.83 49.41 -17.08
CA GLU A 271 -64.86 49.10 -18.14
C GLU A 271 -65.19 49.75 -19.51
N GLU A 272 -65.46 51.06 -19.49
CA GLU A 272 -65.78 51.88 -20.67
C GLU A 272 -67.11 51.55 -21.37
N HIS A 273 -67.88 50.58 -20.88
CA HIS A 273 -69.22 50.30 -21.36
C HIS A 273 -70.24 51.30 -20.81
N ASP A 274 -71.18 51.73 -21.67
CA ASP A 274 -72.25 52.67 -21.29
C ASP A 274 -73.39 51.97 -20.52
N GLN A 275 -73.56 50.66 -20.74
CA GLN A 275 -74.51 49.77 -20.07
C GLN A 275 -73.92 48.36 -20.01
N ILE A 276 -74.15 47.64 -18.91
CA ILE A 276 -73.70 46.25 -18.77
C ILE A 276 -74.83 45.36 -18.20
N ASP A 277 -74.94 44.15 -18.72
CA ASP A 277 -75.83 43.12 -18.21
C ASP A 277 -75.19 42.35 -17.04
N LEU A 278 -75.97 41.48 -16.40
CA LEU A 278 -75.52 40.72 -15.22
C LEU A 278 -74.26 39.89 -15.48
N GLU A 279 -74.16 39.24 -16.64
CA GLU A 279 -73.02 38.39 -17.00
C GLU A 279 -71.74 39.22 -17.22
N THR A 280 -71.86 40.35 -17.91
CA THR A 280 -70.76 41.30 -18.11
C THR A 280 -70.38 42.00 -16.80
N PHE A 281 -71.35 42.28 -15.92
CA PHE A 281 -71.09 42.86 -14.60
C PHE A 281 -70.27 41.93 -13.71
N VAL A 282 -70.63 40.64 -13.61
CA VAL A 282 -69.92 39.68 -12.76
C VAL A 282 -68.48 39.43 -13.25
N THR A 283 -68.26 39.46 -14.56
CA THR A 283 -66.96 39.11 -15.17
C THR A 283 -66.00 40.29 -15.28
N LEU A 284 -66.49 41.49 -15.61
CA LEU A 284 -65.65 42.66 -15.93
C LEU A 284 -65.71 43.76 -14.86
N ALA A 285 -66.91 44.10 -14.38
CA ALA A 285 -67.11 45.22 -13.45
C ALA A 285 -66.88 44.82 -11.98
N TRP A 286 -67.40 43.66 -11.56
CA TRP A 286 -67.35 43.17 -10.18
C TRP A 286 -65.92 42.98 -9.62
N PRO A 287 -64.92 42.47 -10.37
CA PRO A 287 -63.54 42.39 -9.89
C PRO A 287 -62.91 43.74 -9.51
N ARG A 288 -63.40 44.85 -10.08
CA ARG A 288 -62.93 46.22 -9.76
C ARG A 288 -63.79 46.88 -8.68
N ILE A 289 -65.09 46.62 -8.70
CA ILE A 289 -66.07 47.17 -7.76
C ILE A 289 -65.91 46.53 -6.37
N LYS A 290 -65.74 45.21 -6.27
CA LYS A 290 -65.68 44.50 -4.99
C LYS A 290 -64.54 44.99 -4.06
N PRO A 291 -63.28 45.11 -4.50
CA PRO A 291 -62.22 45.65 -3.65
C PRO A 291 -62.49 47.09 -3.17
N PHE A 292 -63.13 47.90 -4.00
CA PHE A 292 -63.49 49.29 -3.65
C PHE A 292 -64.59 49.33 -2.58
N LEU A 293 -65.62 48.49 -2.73
CA LEU A 293 -66.69 48.35 -1.74
C LEU A 293 -66.17 47.81 -0.40
N MET A 294 -65.24 46.85 -0.42
CA MET A 294 -64.62 46.31 0.80
C MET A 294 -63.76 47.36 1.54
N LEU A 295 -63.16 48.31 0.80
CA LEU A 295 -62.38 49.41 1.36
C LEU A 295 -63.29 50.48 1.98
N ASP A 296 -64.41 50.81 1.34
CA ASP A 296 -65.41 51.76 1.85
C ASP A 296 -66.14 51.20 3.09
N SER A 297 -66.41 49.90 3.13
CA SER A 297 -67.01 49.23 4.31
C SER A 297 -66.04 49.06 5.49
N GLY A 298 -64.78 49.49 5.36
CA GLY A 298 -63.78 49.46 6.44
C GLY A 298 -63.23 48.08 6.81
N LEU A 299 -63.36 47.08 5.92
CA LEU A 299 -63.00 45.68 6.20
C LEU A 299 -61.50 45.37 5.98
N PHE A 300 -60.79 46.22 5.24
CA PHE A 300 -59.34 46.17 5.09
C PHE A 300 -58.68 47.27 5.93
N LYS A 301 -58.08 46.89 7.06
CA LYS A 301 -57.00 47.68 7.66
C LYS A 301 -55.70 47.26 6.97
N PRO A 302 -54.87 48.20 6.47
CA PRO A 302 -53.48 47.91 6.15
C PRO A 302 -52.83 47.21 7.36
N PRO A 303 -51.86 46.30 7.18
CA PRO A 303 -51.16 45.71 8.32
C PRO A 303 -50.66 46.85 9.20
N ALA A 304 -51.13 46.91 10.44
CA ALA A 304 -50.49 47.74 11.44
C ALA A 304 -49.09 47.13 11.64
N GLU A 305 -48.05 47.94 11.49
CA GLU A 305 -46.73 47.60 12.01
C GLU A 305 -46.92 47.30 13.49
N GLU A 306 -46.87 46.03 13.88
CA GLU A 306 -46.87 45.68 15.28
C GLU A 306 -45.48 45.87 15.89
N PRO A 307 -45.44 46.28 17.17
CA PRO A 307 -44.24 46.75 17.83
C PRO A 307 -43.33 45.57 18.17
N THR A 308 -42.03 45.85 18.15
CA THR A 308 -41.04 45.09 18.90
C THR A 308 -41.39 45.12 20.38
N GLU A 309 -41.79 44.00 20.97
CA GLU A 309 -41.59 43.75 22.40
C GLU A 309 -41.11 42.31 22.62
N GLU A 310 -40.01 42.26 23.37
CA GLU A 310 -39.31 41.10 23.89
C GLU A 310 -40.17 40.37 24.92
N GLU A 311 -39.99 39.05 25.10
CA GLU A 311 -39.71 38.45 26.42
C GLU A 311 -39.46 36.93 26.34
N GLN A 312 -38.21 36.58 26.68
CA GLN A 312 -37.84 35.59 27.70
C GLN A 312 -38.74 34.37 27.97
N TYR A 313 -38.26 33.20 27.51
CA TYR A 313 -38.00 32.02 28.36
C TYR A 313 -36.56 31.59 27.99
N GLY A 314 -35.60 31.47 28.91
CA GLY A 314 -35.67 30.67 30.12
C GLY A 314 -34.83 29.41 29.93
N GLN A 315 -33.51 29.60 29.78
CA GLN A 315 -32.38 28.74 30.16
C GLN A 315 -32.61 27.24 30.45
N ASP A 316 -32.11 26.38 29.57
CA ASP A 316 -31.35 25.16 29.89
C ASP A 316 -30.91 24.38 28.62
N GLY A 317 -29.66 23.88 28.61
CA GLY A 317 -29.28 22.74 27.76
C GLY A 317 -28.19 22.97 26.71
N GLU A 318 -26.94 22.94 27.17
CA GLU A 318 -25.77 22.34 26.50
C GLU A 318 -25.26 22.90 25.16
N HIS A 319 -24.11 23.55 25.33
CA HIS A 319 -23.07 23.91 24.37
C HIS A 319 -22.60 22.68 23.55
N ILE A 320 -22.97 22.62 22.26
CA ILE A 320 -22.23 21.82 21.28
C ILE A 320 -21.16 22.75 20.71
N GLY A 321 -19.96 22.65 21.27
CA GLY A 321 -18.75 23.22 20.68
C GLY A 321 -18.42 22.45 19.39
N GLU A 322 -18.33 23.19 18.29
CA GLU A 322 -17.64 22.76 17.08
C GLU A 322 -16.16 22.58 17.44
N ASP A 323 -15.73 21.33 17.62
CA ASP A 323 -14.31 21.01 17.67
C ASP A 323 -13.77 20.97 16.24
N ARG A 324 -13.18 22.10 15.86
CA ARG A 324 -12.37 22.27 14.65
C ARG A 324 -11.08 21.48 14.88
N GLY A 325 -11.10 20.22 14.46
CA GLY A 325 -9.95 19.32 14.47
C GLY A 325 -8.70 19.99 13.89
N GLU A 326 -7.74 20.20 14.78
CA GLU A 326 -6.36 20.56 14.48
C GLU A 326 -5.67 19.34 13.89
N PHE A 327 -5.41 19.40 12.58
CA PHE A 327 -4.66 18.41 11.83
C PHE A 327 -3.16 18.68 12.08
N THR A 328 -2.54 17.90 12.96
CA THR A 328 -1.08 17.86 13.10
C THR A 328 -0.55 16.74 12.21
N ASP A 329 -0.02 17.11 11.05
CA ASP A 329 0.92 16.29 10.28
C ASP A 329 2.24 16.22 11.06
N GLU A 330 2.45 15.14 11.82
CA GLU A 330 3.80 14.71 12.19
C GLU A 330 4.30 13.78 11.07
N ALA A 331 4.98 14.38 10.09
CA ALA A 331 5.81 13.66 9.14
C ALA A 331 7.07 13.18 9.88
N GLU A 332 7.22 11.86 9.99
CA GLU A 332 8.46 11.21 10.41
C GLU A 332 9.53 11.52 9.34
N GLU A 333 10.57 12.26 9.73
CA GLU A 333 11.79 12.43 8.95
C GLU A 333 12.59 11.12 9.01
N GLU A 334 12.47 10.28 7.96
CA GLU A 334 13.44 9.23 7.67
C GLU A 334 14.65 9.87 6.98
N GLU A 335 15.79 9.93 7.68
CA GLU A 335 17.10 10.24 7.09
C GLU A 335 17.57 9.04 6.25
N GLU A 336 17.45 9.13 4.93
CA GLU A 336 18.17 8.29 3.97
C GLU A 336 19.56 8.89 3.72
N GLU A 337 20.60 8.27 4.29
CA GLU A 337 21.98 8.47 3.84
C GLU A 337 22.24 7.60 2.60
N GLU A 338 22.10 8.19 1.41
CA GLU A 338 22.70 7.68 0.18
C GLU A 338 24.15 8.19 0.08
N GLU A 339 25.12 7.32 0.34
CA GLU A 339 26.50 7.52 -0.13
C GLU A 339 26.62 7.00 -1.57
N GLU A 340 26.60 7.93 -2.52
CA GLU A 340 27.18 7.74 -3.86
C GLU A 340 28.72 7.74 -3.73
N GLU A 341 29.36 6.60 -4.00
CA GLU A 341 30.75 6.57 -4.48
C GLU A 341 30.77 6.03 -5.91
N GLU A 342 30.86 6.95 -6.87
CA GLU A 342 31.52 6.73 -8.15
C GLU A 342 33.03 6.98 -7.97
N GLU A 343 33.85 5.92 -8.06
CA GLU A 343 35.11 5.87 -8.84
C GLU A 343 35.66 4.43 -8.98
#